data_AF-R9IGA7-F1
#
_entry.id   AF-R9IGA7-F1
#
_cell.length_a   1.000
_cell.length_b   1.000
_cell.length_c   1.000
_cell.angle_alpha   90.00
_cell.angle_beta   90.00
_cell.angle_gamma   90.00
#
_symmetry.space_group_name_H-M   'P 1'
#
loop_
_entity.id
_entity.type
_entity.pdbx_description
1 polymer ?
#
loop_
_entity_poly.entity_id
_entity_poly.type
_entity_poly.pdbx_seq_one_letter_code
_entity_poly.pdbx_strand_id
1 'polypeptide(L)'
;MLNYKALEHSDDFGTEVICWVEVAGVPERFVDEAKRIDGENYSSDCFGVCIQYDRDNGEYFAMEDAPGYNLYYTDNKGDKHWLPYKVNKQEIELLSRNIEPEIEQEIGRSR
;
A
#
# COMPACT_ATOMS: atom_id res chain seq x y z
N MET A 1 5.12 -13.08 -0.77
CA MET A 1 4.63 -12.30 0.38
C MET A 1 5.08 -10.89 0.14
N LEU A 2 4.18 -9.93 0.34
CA LEU A 2 4.49 -8.54 0.09
C LEU A 2 5.58 -8.06 1.05
N ASN A 3 6.48 -7.22 0.54
CA ASN A 3 7.51 -6.58 1.33
C ASN A 3 7.38 -5.06 1.16
N TYR A 4 7.67 -4.33 2.23
CA TYR A 4 7.75 -2.89 2.21
C TYR A 4 8.84 -2.40 1.24
N LYS A 5 8.54 -1.39 0.43
CA LYS A 5 9.55 -0.63 -0.33
C LYS A 5 9.70 0.79 0.19
N ALA A 6 8.59 1.53 0.25
CA ALA A 6 8.55 2.93 0.64
C ALA A 6 7.13 3.37 1.00
N LEU A 7 7.00 4.42 1.80
CA LEU A 7 5.78 5.19 1.97
C LEU A 7 5.73 6.19 0.81
N GLU A 8 4.75 6.05 -0.06
CA GLU A 8 4.50 6.96 -1.18
C GLU A 8 3.99 8.31 -0.64
N HIS A 9 2.97 8.22 0.22
CA HIS A 9 2.26 9.37 0.78
C HIS A 9 1.45 8.97 2.02
N SER A 10 1.22 9.91 2.94
CA SER A 10 0.29 9.73 4.05
C SER A 10 -0.69 10.90 4.18
N ASP A 11 -1.94 10.59 4.53
CA ASP A 11 -3.01 11.56 4.79
C ASP A 11 -3.45 11.45 6.26
N ASP A 12 -3.25 12.52 7.04
CA ASP A 12 -3.62 12.60 8.45
C ASP A 12 -5.04 13.17 8.63
N PHE A 13 -5.94 12.36 9.21
CA PHE A 13 -7.32 12.71 9.53
C PHE A 13 -7.56 12.90 11.04
N GLY A 14 -6.49 13.03 11.83
CA GLY A 14 -6.54 13.24 13.29
C GLY A 14 -6.57 11.93 14.06
N THR A 15 -7.65 11.16 13.96
CA THR A 15 -7.80 9.84 14.61
C THR A 15 -7.29 8.70 13.73
N GLU A 16 -7.14 8.95 12.44
CA GLU A 16 -6.73 7.96 11.45
C GLU A 16 -5.65 8.53 10.54
N VAL A 17 -4.73 7.69 10.08
CA VAL A 17 -3.77 8.03 9.03
C VAL A 17 -3.92 7.03 7.89
N ILE A 18 -4.11 7.52 6.67
CA ILE A 18 -4.12 6.68 5.47
C ILE A 18 -2.73 6.70 4.86
N CYS A 19 -2.11 5.54 4.69
CA CYS A 19 -0.76 5.38 4.18
C CYS A 19 -0.80 4.66 2.83
N TRP A 20 -0.30 5.31 1.79
CA TRP A 20 -0.08 4.70 0.47
C TRP A 20 1.32 4.12 0.45
N VAL A 21 1.43 2.80 0.29
CA VAL A 21 2.67 2.06 0.53
C VAL A 21 3.07 1.32 -0.74
N GLU A 22 4.26 1.61 -1.25
CA GLU A 22 4.86 0.83 -2.33
C GLU A 22 5.32 -0.54 -1.80
N VAL A 23 5.06 -1.60 -2.57
CA VAL A 23 5.37 -2.98 -2.17
C VAL A 23 6.14 -3.75 -3.24
N ALA A 24 6.96 -4.69 -2.79
CA ALA A 24 7.64 -5.70 -3.62
C ALA A 24 7.13 -7.11 -3.29
N GLY A 25 7.65 -8.13 -3.99
CA GLY A 25 7.31 -9.53 -3.70
C GLY A 25 5.88 -9.92 -4.12
N VAL A 26 5.33 -9.17 -5.08
CA VAL A 26 4.01 -9.38 -5.67
C VAL A 26 3.98 -10.73 -6.42
N PRO A 27 2.95 -11.57 -6.20
CA PRO A 27 2.82 -12.83 -6.93
C PRO A 27 2.78 -12.65 -8.45
N GLU A 28 3.44 -13.56 -9.18
CA GLU A 28 3.63 -13.48 -10.64
C GLU A 28 2.33 -13.26 -11.41
N ARG A 29 1.22 -13.88 -10.99
CA ARG A 29 -0.10 -13.68 -11.63
C ARG A 29 -0.55 -12.22 -11.70
N PHE A 30 -0.14 -11.38 -10.75
CA PHE A 30 -0.47 -9.95 -10.71
C PHE A 30 0.56 -9.11 -11.46
N VAL A 31 1.82 -9.57 -11.51
CA VAL A 31 2.83 -9.00 -12.41
C VAL A 31 2.41 -9.17 -13.86
N ASP A 32 1.90 -10.34 -14.23
CA ASP A 32 1.39 -10.59 -15.57
C ASP A 32 0.14 -9.76 -15.88
N GLU A 33 -0.73 -9.53 -14.89
CA GLU A 33 -1.87 -8.63 -15.05
C GLU A 33 -1.44 -7.18 -15.27
N ALA A 34 -0.49 -6.68 -14.49
CA ALA A 34 0.07 -5.34 -14.69
C ALA A 34 0.73 -5.17 -16.07
N LYS A 35 1.45 -6.19 -16.55
CA LYS A 35 1.99 -6.20 -17.92
C LYS A 35 0.89 -6.18 -18.98
N ARG A 36 -0.27 -6.82 -18.73
CA ARG A 36 -1.43 -6.72 -19.63
C ARG A 36 -2.07 -5.33 -19.62
N ILE A 37 -2.12 -4.70 -18.45
CA ILE A 37 -2.68 -3.35 -18.27
C ILE A 37 -1.80 -2.31 -18.98
N ASP A 38 -0.48 -2.34 -18.77
CA ASP A 38 0.42 -1.23 -19.10
C ASP A 38 1.37 -1.52 -20.29
N GLY A 39 1.41 -2.78 -20.73
CA GLY A 39 2.18 -3.21 -21.88
C GLY A 39 3.67 -2.85 -21.77
N GLU A 40 4.16 -2.09 -22.76
CA GLU A 40 5.55 -1.63 -22.82
C GLU A 40 5.91 -0.62 -21.72
N ASN A 41 4.92 0.01 -21.08
CA ASN A 41 5.15 0.98 -20.00
C ASN A 41 5.15 0.33 -18.61
N TYR A 42 4.96 -0.99 -18.53
CA TYR A 42 4.97 -1.71 -17.27
C TYR A 42 6.21 -1.40 -16.42
N SER A 43 5.97 -1.11 -15.14
CA SER A 43 7.03 -0.92 -14.15
C SER A 43 6.78 -1.78 -12.92
N SER A 44 7.80 -2.53 -12.49
CA SER A 44 7.72 -3.31 -11.24
C SER A 44 7.60 -2.45 -9.99
N ASP A 45 7.85 -1.14 -10.09
CA ASP A 45 7.83 -0.22 -8.97
C ASP A 45 6.44 0.36 -8.68
N CYS A 46 5.46 0.13 -9.56
CA CYS A 46 4.14 0.76 -9.47
C CYS A 46 3.09 -0.04 -8.68
N PHE A 47 3.51 -1.05 -7.92
CA PHE A 47 2.63 -1.81 -7.04
C PHE A 47 2.57 -1.19 -5.65
N GLY A 48 1.37 -1.11 -5.08
CA GLY A 48 1.17 -0.62 -3.72
C GLY A 48 -0.04 -1.22 -3.02
N VAL A 49 -0.15 -0.91 -1.74
CA VAL A 49 -1.32 -1.19 -0.89
C VAL A 49 -1.68 0.07 -0.12
N CYS A 50 -2.93 0.17 0.29
CA CYS A 50 -3.38 1.25 1.16
C CYS A 50 -3.56 0.70 2.58
N ILE A 51 -2.84 1.28 3.55
CA ILE A 51 -2.88 0.88 4.96
C ILE A 51 -3.49 2.03 5.77
N GLN A 52 -4.56 1.74 6.51
CA GLN A 52 -5.09 2.64 7.52
C GLN A 52 -4.39 2.35 8.85
N TYR A 53 -3.95 3.40 9.53
CA TYR A 53 -3.55 3.38 10.93
C TYR A 53 -4.62 4.06 11.79
N ASP A 54 -5.27 3.28 12.66
CA ASP A 54 -6.19 3.77 13.68
C ASP A 54 -5.38 4.17 14.93
N ARG A 55 -5.31 5.46 15.22
CA ARG A 55 -4.54 5.99 16.37
C ARG A 55 -5.22 5.75 17.70
N ASP A 56 -6.54 5.66 17.72
CA ASP A 56 -7.30 5.48 18.96
C ASP A 56 -7.06 4.08 19.52
N ASN A 57 -6.96 3.08 18.64
CA ASN A 57 -6.72 1.68 19.02
C ASN A 57 -5.25 1.24 18.82
N GLY A 58 -4.44 2.01 18.08
CA GLY A 58 -3.07 1.65 17.73
C GLY A 58 -3.00 0.48 16.74
N GLU A 59 -4.02 0.32 15.88
CA GLU A 59 -4.17 -0.83 14.98
C GLU A 59 -3.98 -0.44 13.52
N TYR A 60 -3.51 -1.39 12.71
CA TYR A 60 -3.28 -1.20 11.28
C TYR A 60 -4.18 -2.14 10.48
N PHE A 61 -4.75 -1.62 9.39
CA PHE A 61 -5.67 -2.35 8.52
C PHE A 61 -5.32 -2.13 7.06
N ALA A 62 -5.41 -3.18 6.24
CA ALA A 62 -5.32 -3.03 4.79
C ALA A 62 -6.69 -2.63 4.24
N MET A 63 -6.73 -1.51 3.52
CA MET A 63 -7.92 -1.00 2.87
C MET A 63 -8.24 -1.79 1.61
N GLU A 64 -9.54 -1.92 1.32
CA GLU A 64 -10.07 -2.66 0.17
C GLU A 64 -10.90 -1.70 -0.70
N ASP A 65 -10.67 -1.69 -2.02
CA ASP A 65 -11.57 -1.02 -2.98
C ASP A 65 -12.84 -1.85 -3.22
N ALA A 66 -12.67 -3.18 -3.27
CA ALA A 66 -13.73 -4.16 -3.28
C ALA A 66 -13.32 -5.36 -2.41
N PRO A 67 -14.26 -6.21 -1.95
CA PRO A 67 -13.95 -7.33 -1.07
C PRO A 67 -12.79 -8.21 -1.55
N GLY A 68 -11.68 -8.19 -0.81
CA GLY A 68 -10.44 -8.92 -1.13
C GLY A 68 -9.50 -8.27 -2.14
N TYR A 69 -9.68 -6.97 -2.45
CA TYR A 69 -8.85 -6.19 -3.37
C TYR A 69 -8.04 -5.14 -2.60
N ASN A 70 -6.90 -5.55 -2.03
CA ASN A 70 -6.02 -4.66 -1.26
C ASN A 70 -4.80 -4.15 -2.06
N LEU A 71 -4.37 -4.90 -3.07
CA LEU A 71 -3.20 -4.57 -3.89
C LEU A 71 -3.65 -3.71 -5.07
N TYR A 72 -2.91 -2.67 -5.41
CA TYR A 72 -3.11 -1.92 -6.64
C TYR A 72 -1.84 -1.90 -7.49
N TYR A 73 -2.03 -1.70 -8.79
CA TYR A 73 -1.00 -1.30 -9.75
C TYR A 73 -1.36 0.07 -10.31
N THR A 74 -0.43 1.03 -10.26
CA THR A 74 -0.63 2.35 -10.91
C THR A 74 -0.07 2.30 -12.32
N ASP A 75 -0.89 2.53 -13.34
CA ASP A 75 -0.43 2.52 -14.73
C ASP A 75 0.29 3.82 -15.13
N ASN A 76 0.79 3.87 -16.37
CA ASN A 76 1.52 5.04 -16.88
C ASN A 76 0.67 6.33 -17.00
N LYS A 77 -0.66 6.25 -16.86
CA LYS A 77 -1.57 7.40 -16.82
C LYS A 77 -1.84 7.87 -15.39
N GLY A 78 -1.38 7.13 -14.40
CA GLY A 78 -1.65 7.36 -12.99
C GLY A 78 -2.93 6.70 -12.49
N ASP A 79 -3.59 5.87 -13.31
CA ASP A 79 -4.80 5.16 -12.90
C ASP A 79 -4.43 3.96 -12.01
N LYS A 80 -5.07 3.85 -10.85
CA LYS A 80 -4.90 2.74 -9.91
C LYS A 80 -5.85 1.60 -10.26
N HIS A 81 -5.26 0.45 -10.61
CA HIS A 81 -5.97 -0.79 -10.90
C HIS A 81 -5.90 -1.73 -9.69
N TRP A 82 -7.00 -1.87 -8.97
CA TRP A 82 -7.08 -2.75 -7.80
C TRP A 82 -7.17 -4.22 -8.21
N LEU A 83 -6.41 -5.06 -7.52
CA LEU A 83 -6.18 -6.46 -7.84
C LEU A 83 -6.66 -7.35 -6.68
N PRO A 84 -7.23 -8.55 -6.98
CA PRO A 84 -7.79 -9.47 -5.97
C PRO A 84 -6.71 -10.18 -5.15
N TYR A 85 -5.93 -9.41 -4.40
CA TYR A 85 -4.97 -9.86 -3.42
C TYR A 85 -5.45 -9.46 -2.04
N LYS A 86 -5.64 -10.46 -1.18
CA LYS A 86 -5.94 -10.23 0.22
C LYS A 86 -4.66 -10.16 1.03
N VAL A 87 -4.33 -8.96 1.52
CA VAL A 87 -3.19 -8.78 2.42
C VAL A 87 -3.52 -9.47 3.73
N ASN A 88 -2.65 -10.36 4.18
CA ASN A 88 -2.89 -11.13 5.40
C ASN A 88 -2.29 -10.42 6.62
N LYS A 89 -2.64 -10.91 7.82
CA LYS A 89 -2.20 -10.30 9.08
C LYS A 89 -0.67 -10.19 9.22
N GLN A 90 0.08 -11.19 8.78
CA GLN A 90 1.55 -11.16 8.85
C GLN A 90 2.14 -10.09 7.93
N GLU A 91 1.52 -9.86 6.77
CA GLU A 91 1.92 -8.80 5.85
C GLU A 91 1.59 -7.43 6.41
N ILE A 92 0.42 -7.25 7.02
CA ILE A 92 0.07 -5.99 7.71
C ILE A 92 1.09 -5.69 8.80
N GLU A 93 1.41 -6.67 9.65
CA GLU A 93 2.42 -6.53 10.72
C GLU A 93 3.82 -6.22 10.19
N LEU A 94 4.20 -6.78 9.03
CA LEU A 94 5.48 -6.50 8.40
C LEU A 94 5.53 -5.09 7.82
N LEU A 95 4.47 -4.67 7.13
CA LEU A 95 4.38 -3.35 6.51
C LEU A 95 4.31 -2.26 7.58
N SER A 96 3.48 -2.42 8.62
CA SER A 96 3.28 -1.41 9.67
C SER A 96 4.57 -1.07 10.43
N ARG A 97 5.42 -2.06 10.71
CA ARG A 97 6.73 -1.83 11.36
C ARG A 97 7.66 -0.90 10.58
N ASN A 98 7.50 -0.83 9.26
CA ASN A 98 8.30 0.05 8.41
C ASN A 98 7.61 1.41 8.21
N ILE A 99 6.27 1.46 8.24
CA ILE A 99 5.47 2.69 8.11
C ILE A 99 5.57 3.56 9.38
N GLU A 100 5.48 2.96 10.56
CA GLU A 100 5.45 3.64 11.87
C GLU A 100 6.54 4.73 12.05
N PRO A 101 7.84 4.47 11.83
CA PRO A 101 8.86 5.51 11.99
C PRO A 101 8.77 6.64 10.97
N GLU A 102 8.11 6.44 9.82
CA GLU A 102 7.94 7.46 8.78
C GLU A 102 6.78 8.39 9.11
N ILE A 103 5.64 7.83 9.52
CA ILE A 103 4.50 8.63 9.98
C ILE A 103 4.84 9.45 11.23
N GLU A 104 5.63 8.90 12.18
CA GLU A 104 6.06 9.65 13.37
C GLU A 104 6.93 10.86 13.03
N GLN A 105 7.79 10.75 12.00
CA GLN A 105 8.60 11.86 11.52
C GLN A 105 7.76 12.95 10.84
N GLU A 106 6.74 12.57 10.06
CA GLU A 106 5.84 13.52 9.41
C GLU A 106 4.95 14.28 10.43
N ILE A 107 4.38 13.55 11.40
CA ILE A 107 3.56 14.12 12.47
C ILE A 107 4.41 14.97 13.42
N GLY A 108 5.60 14.48 13.78
CA GLY A 108 6.52 15.15 14.70
C GLY A 108 7.08 16.47 14.16
N ARG A 109 7.16 16.64 12.84
CA ARG A 109 7.55 17.90 12.17
C ARG A 109 6.43 18.95 12.14
N SER A 110 5.19 18.53 12.34
CA SER A 110 4.00 19.38 12.25
C SER A 110 3.58 19.98 13.61
N ARG A 111 4.39 19.80 14.66
CA ARG A 111 4.15 20.30 16.03
C ARG A 111 5.15 21.38 16.44
#